data_AF-A0A6I5CRI2-F1
#
_entry.id   AF-A0A6I5CRI2-F1
#
_cell.length_a   1.000
_cell.length_b   1.000
_cell.length_c   1.000
_cell.angle_alpha   90.00
_cell.angle_beta   90.00
_cell.angle_gamma   90.00
#
_symmetry.space_group_name_H-M   'P 1'
#
loop_
_entity.id
_entity.type
_entity.pdbx_description
1 polymer ?
#
loop_
_entity_poly.entity_id
_entity_poly.type
_entity_poly.pdbx_seq_one_letter_code
_entity_poly.pdbx_strand_id
1 'polypeptide(L)'
;MRYIVVGGGSTGSVLAAWLSEDADVQVLLLEASSGEPLEAMAVPPAWLILRGSDADWADTTVPQAALHGKQVGWPRGRGLGGSSSINGMVCSPTSAAATTLAIAVGGTAAKAAANGRPDATGPAARARD
;
A
#
# COMPACT_ATOMS: atom_id res chain seq x y z
N MET A 1 10.30 -23.73 1.69
CA MET A 1 8.82 -23.71 1.60
C MET A 1 8.44 -22.42 0.88
N ARG A 2 7.47 -22.47 -0.04
CA ARG A 2 7.15 -21.41 -1.00
C ARG A 2 6.08 -20.49 -0.40
N TYR A 3 6.33 -19.19 -0.34
CA TYR A 3 5.34 -18.24 0.19
C TYR A 3 4.22 -18.04 -0.82
N ILE A 4 2.99 -17.91 -0.32
CA ILE A 4 1.86 -17.42 -1.10
C ILE A 4 1.46 -16.08 -0.52
N VAL A 5 1.66 -15.02 -1.29
CA VAL A 5 1.19 -13.68 -0.96
C VAL A 5 -0.17 -13.51 -1.62
N VAL A 6 -1.20 -13.29 -0.81
CA VAL A 6 -2.57 -13.06 -1.30
C VAL A 6 -2.85 -11.56 -1.21
N GLY A 7 -3.02 -10.93 -2.37
CA GLY A 7 -3.18 -9.50 -2.54
C GLY A 7 -1.87 -8.80 -2.92
N GLY A 8 -1.68 -8.48 -4.19
CA GLY A 8 -0.62 -7.62 -4.76
C GLY A 8 -0.90 -6.12 -4.62
N GLY A 9 -1.43 -5.70 -3.48
CA GLY A 9 -1.56 -4.29 -3.11
C GLY A 9 -0.25 -3.68 -2.61
N SER A 10 -0.30 -2.48 -2.01
CA SER A 10 0.89 -1.75 -1.54
C SER A 10 1.85 -2.60 -0.70
N THR A 11 1.33 -3.36 0.27
CA THR A 11 2.14 -4.24 1.12
C THR A 11 2.52 -5.53 0.41
N GLY A 12 1.61 -6.13 -0.34
CA GLY A 12 1.86 -7.42 -1.00
C GLY A 12 2.91 -7.33 -2.09
N SER A 13 2.93 -6.24 -2.86
CA SER A 13 3.99 -5.99 -3.85
C SER A 13 5.36 -5.87 -3.19
N VAL A 14 5.46 -5.13 -2.07
CA VAL A 14 6.73 -5.00 -1.32
C VAL A 14 7.15 -6.33 -0.72
N LEU A 15 6.22 -7.07 -0.11
CA LEU A 15 6.51 -8.35 0.52
C LEU A 15 6.94 -9.40 -0.51
N ALA A 16 6.25 -9.49 -1.64
CA ALA A 16 6.60 -10.43 -2.70
C ALA A 16 7.97 -10.12 -3.29
N ALA A 17 8.27 -8.84 -3.55
CA ALA A 17 9.58 -8.41 -4.03
C ALA A 17 10.68 -8.77 -3.02
N TRP A 18 10.52 -8.37 -1.76
CA TRP A 18 11.50 -8.60 -0.70
C TRP A 18 11.77 -10.09 -0.45
N LEU A 19 10.71 -10.92 -0.36
CA LEU A 19 10.88 -12.37 -0.17
C LEU A 19 11.55 -13.06 -1.37
N SER A 20 11.35 -12.53 -2.59
CA SER A 20 11.95 -13.08 -3.81
C SER A 20 13.41 -12.70 -4.03
N GLU A 21 13.99 -11.83 -3.20
CA GLU A 21 15.42 -11.51 -3.24
C GLU A 21 16.30 -12.71 -2.85
N ASP A 22 15.76 -13.64 -2.04
CA ASP A 22 16.42 -14.90 -1.73
C ASP A 22 16.15 -15.93 -2.83
N ALA A 23 17.21 -16.36 -3.53
CA ALA A 23 17.13 -17.29 -4.65
C ALA A 23 16.61 -18.70 -4.25
N ASP A 24 16.72 -19.07 -2.98
CA ASP A 24 16.19 -20.35 -2.47
C ASP A 24 14.69 -20.27 -2.12
N VAL A 25 14.10 -19.07 -2.19
CA VAL A 25 12.69 -18.82 -1.91
C VAL A 25 11.89 -18.72 -3.22
N GLN A 26 10.75 -19.41 -3.27
CA GLN A 26 9.76 -19.20 -4.33
C GLN A 26 8.55 -18.49 -3.75
N VAL A 27 8.08 -17.47 -4.46
CA VAL A 27 6.92 -16.66 -4.07
C VAL A 27 5.86 -16.78 -5.15
N LEU A 28 4.64 -17.12 -4.74
CA LEU A 28 3.44 -17.00 -5.56
C LEU A 28 2.66 -15.77 -5.10
N LEU A 29 2.46 -14.80 -6.00
CA LEU A 29 1.59 -13.65 -5.75
C LEU A 29 0.22 -13.90 -6.42
N LEU A 30 -0.84 -13.93 -5.62
CA LEU A 30 -2.23 -14.07 -6.07
C LEU A 30 -2.95 -12.73 -5.90
N GLU A 31 -3.37 -12.10 -7.00
CA GLU A 31 -4.09 -10.83 -6.98
C GLU A 31 -5.44 -10.95 -7.70
N ALA A 32 -6.45 -10.28 -7.16
CA ALA A 32 -7.77 -10.20 -7.78
C ALA A 32 -7.74 -9.15 -8.90
N SER A 33 -7.71 -9.61 -10.14
CA SER A 33 -7.68 -8.70 -11.29
C SER A 33 -9.07 -8.13 -11.62
N SER A 34 -9.08 -6.90 -12.12
CA SER A 34 -10.20 -6.27 -12.82
C SER A 34 -10.08 -6.34 -14.35
N GLY A 35 -8.97 -6.88 -14.86
CA GLY A 35 -8.63 -6.88 -16.29
C GLY A 35 -7.25 -6.25 -16.53
N GLU A 36 -7.10 -5.60 -17.68
CA GLU A 36 -5.90 -4.82 -17.99
C GLU A 36 -5.87 -3.51 -17.19
N PRO A 37 -4.68 -3.01 -16.79
CA PRO A 37 -4.55 -1.70 -16.14
C PRO A 37 -5.13 -0.57 -17.02
N LEU A 38 -5.91 0.31 -16.40
CA LEU A 38 -6.46 1.49 -17.07
C LEU A 38 -5.34 2.52 -17.29
N GLU A 39 -5.31 3.18 -18.45
CA GLU A 39 -4.32 4.23 -18.77
C GLU A 39 -4.32 5.36 -17.73
N ALA A 40 -5.50 5.70 -17.20
CA ALA A 40 -5.65 6.71 -16.15
C ALA A 40 -4.88 6.37 -14.85
N MET A 41 -4.55 5.09 -14.59
CA MET A 41 -3.73 4.68 -13.43
C MET A 41 -2.28 5.17 -13.55
N ALA A 42 -1.81 5.44 -14.77
CA ALA A 42 -0.47 5.99 -15.02
C ALA A 42 -0.44 7.53 -15.01
N VAL A 43 -1.58 8.20 -14.89
CA VAL A 43 -1.71 9.66 -14.96
C VAL A 43 -2.12 10.21 -13.58
N PRO A 44 -1.18 10.70 -12.74
CA PRO A 44 -1.49 11.06 -11.36
C PRO A 44 -2.65 12.05 -11.18
N PRO A 45 -2.83 13.10 -12.02
CA PRO A 45 -3.99 13.99 -11.90
C PRO A 45 -5.35 13.33 -12.16
N ALA A 46 -5.37 12.16 -12.81
CA ALA A 46 -6.59 11.43 -13.15
C ALA A 46 -7.11 10.53 -12.01
N TRP A 47 -6.46 10.49 -10.83
CA TRP A 47 -6.82 9.56 -9.77
C TRP A 47 -8.30 9.61 -9.34
N LEU A 48 -8.94 10.78 -9.41
CA LEU A 48 -10.36 10.94 -9.04
C LEU A 48 -11.32 10.18 -9.94
N ILE A 49 -10.98 10.01 -11.23
CA ILE A 49 -11.83 9.31 -12.21
C ILE A 49 -11.70 7.78 -12.13
N LEU A 50 -10.72 7.29 -11.37
CA LEU A 50 -10.55 5.85 -11.12
C LEU A 50 -11.56 5.32 -10.09
N ARG A 51 -12.16 6.20 -9.27
CA ARG A 51 -13.18 5.82 -8.28
C ARG A 51 -14.45 5.35 -8.97
N GLY A 52 -14.92 4.14 -8.64
CA GLY A 52 -16.06 3.49 -9.28
C GLY A 52 -15.78 2.94 -10.69
N SER A 53 -14.53 3.00 -11.17
CA SER A 53 -14.12 2.33 -12.40
C SER A 53 -13.85 0.85 -12.15
N ASP A 54 -13.50 0.09 -13.20
CA ASP A 54 -13.11 -1.32 -13.06
C ASP A 54 -11.89 -1.52 -12.15
N ALA A 55 -11.02 -0.51 -12.03
CA ALA A 55 -9.87 -0.53 -11.12
C ALA A 55 -10.23 -0.34 -9.64
N ASP A 56 -11.51 -0.14 -9.31
CA ASP A 56 -12.03 0.04 -7.95
C ASP A 56 -12.98 -1.11 -7.58
N TRP A 57 -12.87 -1.62 -6.35
CA TRP A 57 -13.88 -2.52 -5.78
C TRP A 57 -15.26 -1.87 -5.65
N ALA A 58 -15.31 -0.53 -5.62
CA ALA A 58 -16.53 0.28 -5.58
C ALA A 58 -17.43 -0.05 -4.38
N ASP A 59 -16.82 -0.45 -3.26
CA ASP A 59 -17.53 -0.73 -2.01
C ASP A 59 -18.28 0.51 -1.52
N THR A 60 -19.33 0.28 -0.74
CA THR A 60 -20.11 1.34 -0.10
C THR A 60 -20.31 0.99 1.37
N THR A 61 -20.22 1.98 2.25
CA THR A 61 -20.45 1.78 3.68
C THR A 61 -21.91 1.45 3.97
N VAL A 62 -22.17 0.73 5.07
CA VAL A 62 -23.53 0.64 5.63
C VAL A 62 -24.03 2.06 6.00
N PRO A 63 -25.36 2.29 6.12
CA PRO A 63 -25.89 3.59 6.54
C PRO A 63 -25.26 4.08 7.85
N GLN A 64 -24.69 5.29 7.81
CA GLN A 64 -24.00 5.88 8.96
C GLN A 64 -24.96 6.75 9.76
N ALA A 65 -25.26 6.37 11.01
CA ALA A 65 -26.18 7.13 11.88
C ALA A 65 -25.74 8.59 12.07
N ALA A 66 -24.44 8.80 12.28
CA ALA A 66 -23.85 10.14 12.41
C ALA A 66 -23.84 10.96 11.11
N LEU A 67 -24.18 10.35 9.97
CA LEU A 67 -24.34 11.02 8.67
C LEU A 67 -25.79 10.97 8.18
N HIS A 68 -26.77 10.96 9.09
CA HIS A 68 -28.21 10.92 8.77
C HIS A 68 -28.59 9.73 7.87
N GLY A 69 -27.97 8.57 8.10
CA GLY A 69 -28.23 7.36 7.31
C GLY A 69 -27.59 7.35 5.93
N LYS A 70 -26.73 8.32 5.59
CA LYS A 70 -26.00 8.32 4.33
C LYS A 70 -25.07 7.11 4.25
N GLN A 71 -25.01 6.55 3.05
CA GLN A 71 -23.98 5.60 2.63
C GLN A 71 -22.90 6.36 1.87
N VAL A 72 -21.64 5.95 2.03
CA VAL A 72 -20.48 6.65 1.46
C VAL A 72 -19.69 5.66 0.63
N GLY A 73 -19.32 6.06 -0.60
CA GLY A 73 -18.43 5.27 -1.44
C GLY A 73 -17.06 5.12 -0.80
N TRP A 74 -16.53 3.90 -0.83
CA TRP A 74 -15.28 3.52 -0.17
C TRP A 74 -14.32 2.93 -1.20
N PRO A 75 -13.65 3.78 -2.01
CA PRO A 75 -12.83 3.32 -3.12
C PRO A 75 -11.63 2.51 -2.60
N ARG A 76 -11.43 1.31 -3.17
CA ARG A 76 -10.29 0.43 -2.91
C ARG A 76 -9.78 -0.11 -4.23
N GLY A 77 -8.48 0.04 -4.48
CA GLY A 77 -7.91 -0.44 -5.75
C GLY A 77 -8.00 -1.96 -5.88
N ARG A 78 -8.42 -2.42 -7.05
CA ARG A 78 -8.54 -3.83 -7.46
C ARG A 78 -7.53 -4.09 -8.59
N GLY A 79 -6.67 -5.09 -8.42
CA GLY A 79 -5.57 -5.38 -9.32
C GLY A 79 -4.20 -5.00 -8.76
N LEU A 80 -3.16 -5.14 -9.58
CA LEU A 80 -1.78 -4.93 -9.16
C LEU A 80 -1.53 -3.51 -8.65
N GLY A 81 -0.80 -3.42 -7.54
CA GLY A 81 -0.57 -2.20 -6.75
C GLY A 81 -1.75 -1.81 -5.85
N GLY A 82 -2.93 -2.39 -6.06
CA GLY A 82 -4.12 -2.20 -5.24
C GLY A 82 -4.45 -0.72 -5.05
N SER A 83 -4.67 -0.30 -3.81
CA SER A 83 -5.02 1.10 -3.52
C SER A 83 -3.90 2.09 -3.83
N SER A 84 -2.63 1.67 -3.95
CA SER A 84 -1.58 2.56 -4.43
C SER A 84 -1.75 2.96 -5.90
N SER A 85 -2.44 2.15 -6.70
CA SER A 85 -2.63 2.40 -8.14
C SER A 85 -3.81 3.33 -8.45
N ILE A 86 -4.62 3.69 -7.46
CA ILE A 86 -5.78 4.58 -7.62
C ILE A 86 -5.78 5.78 -6.66
N ASN A 87 -4.71 5.98 -5.90
CA ASN A 87 -4.64 7.06 -4.90
C ASN A 87 -4.14 8.40 -5.50
N GLY A 88 -4.18 9.45 -4.70
CA GLY A 88 -3.66 10.77 -5.07
C GLY A 88 -2.14 10.96 -4.91
N MET A 89 -1.37 9.88 -4.79
CA MET A 89 0.10 9.86 -4.69
C MET A 89 0.71 10.66 -3.52
N VAL A 90 -0.10 11.04 -2.51
CA VAL A 90 0.39 11.78 -1.35
C VAL A 90 1.24 10.87 -0.47
N CYS A 91 2.50 11.25 -0.27
CA CYS A 91 3.40 10.64 0.70
C CYS A 91 3.68 11.63 1.82
N SER A 92 3.29 11.30 3.03
CA SER A 92 3.57 12.09 4.23
C SER A 92 4.11 11.19 5.34
N PRO A 93 5.12 11.64 6.09
CA PRO A 93 5.62 10.88 7.23
C PRO A 93 4.55 10.80 8.31
N THR A 94 4.50 9.66 9.00
CA THR A 94 3.63 9.50 10.17
C THR A 94 4.10 10.44 11.28
N SER A 95 3.18 11.11 11.98
CA SER A 95 3.53 11.95 13.13
C SER A 95 4.04 11.10 14.30
N ALA A 96 4.88 11.69 15.15
CA ALA A 96 5.33 11.03 16.38
C ALA A 96 4.15 10.58 17.25
N ALA A 97 3.11 11.43 17.39
CA ALA A 97 1.92 11.11 18.17
C ALA A 97 1.16 9.89 17.62
N ALA A 98 0.97 9.81 16.30
CA ALA A 98 0.31 8.66 15.66
C ALA A 98 1.14 7.37 15.82
N THR A 99 2.47 7.48 15.74
CA THR A 99 3.38 6.36 15.96
C THR A 99 3.30 5.84 17.40
N THR A 100 3.34 6.75 18.40
CA THR A 100 3.21 6.39 19.82
C THR A 100 1.89 5.69 20.11
N LEU A 101 0.77 6.20 19.55
CA LEU A 101 -0.53 5.58 19.72
C LEU A 101 -0.54 4.15 19.16
N ALA A 102 -0.01 3.95 17.95
CA ALA A 102 0.04 2.63 17.32
C ALA A 102 0.82 1.59 18.14
N ILE A 103 1.89 2.00 18.84
CA ILE A 103 2.63 1.14 19.76
C ILE A 103 1.78 0.82 20.99
N ALA A 104 1.13 1.82 21.57
CA ALA A 104 0.32 1.66 22.78
C ALA A 104 -0.86 0.70 22.60
N VAL A 105 -1.49 0.65 21.41
CA VAL A 105 -2.59 -0.28 21.12
C VAL A 105 -2.14 -1.66 20.62
N GLY A 106 -0.85 -2.01 20.76
CA GLY A 106 -0.33 -3.36 20.46
C GLY A 106 0.64 -3.43 19.28
N GLY A 107 1.11 -2.30 18.76
CA GLY A 107 2.23 -2.26 17.82
C GLY A 107 3.57 -2.53 18.51
N THR A 108 4.50 -3.18 17.81
CA THR A 108 5.86 -3.39 18.35
C THR A 108 6.71 -2.12 18.21
N ALA A 109 7.70 -1.95 19.09
CA ALA A 109 8.64 -0.83 19.03
C ALA A 109 9.43 -0.75 17.70
N ALA A 110 9.60 -1.88 16.99
CA ALA A 110 10.18 -1.93 15.65
C ALA A 110 9.39 -1.09 14.62
N LYS A 111 8.06 -0.94 14.80
CA LYS A 111 7.19 -0.09 13.97
C LYS A 111 7.48 1.41 14.17
N ALA A 112 8.12 1.79 15.28
CA ALA A 112 8.48 3.17 15.60
C ALA A 112 9.75 3.64 14.88
N ALA A 113 10.75 2.74 14.77
CA ALA A 113 12.07 3.05 14.24
C ALA A 113 12.05 3.32 12.72
N ALA A 114 11.14 2.69 11.97
CA ALA A 114 11.00 2.88 10.52
C ALA A 114 10.47 4.27 10.11
N ASN A 115 9.91 5.04 11.05
CA ASN A 115 9.41 6.40 10.81
C ASN A 115 10.44 7.50 11.21
N GLY A 116 11.62 7.10 11.70
CA GLY A 116 12.74 8.01 11.89
C GLY A 116 13.34 8.37 10.53
N ARG A 117 13.51 9.67 10.26
CA ARG A 117 14.10 10.24 9.04
C ARG A 117 15.25 9.38 8.48
N PRO A 118 15.35 9.15 7.15
CA PRO A 118 16.61 8.73 6.57
C PRO A 118 17.59 9.91 6.72
N ASP A 119 18.57 9.70 7.57
CA ASP A 119 19.88 10.32 7.43
C ASP A 119 20.33 10.20 5.97
N ALA A 120 20.57 11.36 5.36
CA ALA A 120 21.09 11.51 4.02
C ALA A 120 22.57 11.10 3.94
N THR A 121 22.87 9.83 4.22
CA THR A 121 24.19 9.25 3.97
C THR A 121 24.01 7.83 3.43
N GLY A 122 23.99 7.73 2.10
CA GLY A 122 24.17 6.44 1.43
C GLY A 122 25.51 5.80 1.81
N PRO A 123 25.68 4.49 1.54
CA PRO A 123 26.89 3.77 1.92
C PRO A 123 28.11 4.40 1.21
N ALA A 124 29.07 4.84 2.03
CA ALA A 124 30.39 5.24 1.56
C ALA A 124 30.96 4.11 0.69
N ALA A 125 31.33 4.46 -0.55
CA ALA A 125 32.05 3.58 -1.44
C ALA A 125 33.28 3.02 -0.70
N ARG A 126 33.31 1.68 -0.56
CA ARG A 126 34.49 0.94 -0.10
C ARG A 126 35.67 1.33 -0.98
N ALA A 127 36.74 1.82 -0.34
CA ALA A 127 38.04 1.99 -0.94
C ALA A 127 38.47 0.67 -1.59
N ARG A 128 38.93 0.77 -2.84
CA ARG A 128 39.71 -0.28 -3.49
C ARG A 128 41.16 0.03 -3.18
N ASP A 129 41.82 -0.89 -2.49
CA ASP A 129 43.26 -1.10 -2.61
C ASP A 129 43.51 -2.16 -3.69
#